data_AF-B5ANI0-F1
#
_entry.id   AF-B5ANI0-F1
#
_cell.length_a   1.000
_cell.length_b   1.000
_cell.length_c   1.000
_cell.angle_alpha   90.00
_cell.angle_beta   90.00
_cell.angle_gamma   90.00
#
_symmetry.space_group_name_H-M   'P 1'
#
loop_
_entity.id
_entity.type
_entity.pdbx_description
1 polymer ?
#
loop_
_entity_poly.entity_id
_entity_poly.type
_entity_poly.pdbx_seq_one_letter_code
_entity_poly.pdbx_strand_id
1 'polypeptide(L)'
;DLRKRKMRDRVPMTFVTAEPYIGHLGLGGVGDSKGMLESELRQRHIPWICNAKVTKVEAGKMFVAEHNDKGEVIKEHELPFKFGMMLPAFKGVDAVAAVGDDLCNPRGFVKVDPYQRNPKWNNIYSVGVCIAIPPVEATPVPTGAPKTGYMIE
;
A
#
# COMPACT_ATOMS: atom_id res chain seq x y z
N ASP A 1 -17.53 6.17 -14.41
CA ASP A 1 -18.31 5.41 -15.39
C ASP A 1 -19.67 4.94 -14.86
N LEU A 2 -19.73 4.12 -13.79
CA LEU A 2 -20.99 3.61 -13.22
C LEU A 2 -22.08 4.66 -12.93
N ARG A 3 -21.71 5.84 -12.39
CA ARG A 3 -22.66 6.97 -12.23
C ARG A 3 -23.15 7.53 -13.57
N LYS A 4 -22.26 7.71 -14.55
CA LYS A 4 -22.60 8.17 -15.92
C LYS A 4 -23.56 7.20 -16.60
N ARG A 5 -23.36 5.89 -16.37
CA ARG A 5 -24.24 4.81 -16.86
C ARG A 5 -25.47 4.57 -15.99
N LYS A 6 -25.65 5.31 -14.89
CA LYS A 6 -26.76 5.17 -13.93
C LYS A 6 -26.91 3.73 -13.38
N MET A 7 -25.80 3.10 -13.02
CA MET A 7 -25.76 1.74 -12.45
C MET A 7 -25.07 1.66 -11.09
N ARG A 8 -24.72 2.81 -10.46
CA ARG A 8 -23.94 2.80 -9.20
C ARG A 8 -24.71 2.13 -8.06
N ASP A 9 -26.01 2.34 -7.98
CA ASP A 9 -26.95 1.75 -7.03
C ASP A 9 -27.00 0.21 -7.11
N ARG A 10 -26.73 -0.36 -8.28
CA ARG A 10 -26.74 -1.82 -8.52
C ARG A 10 -25.40 -2.51 -8.23
N VAL A 11 -24.36 -1.76 -7.89
CA VAL A 11 -22.99 -2.27 -7.71
C VAL A 11 -22.50 -1.96 -6.29
N PRO A 12 -22.62 -2.91 -5.34
CA PRO A 12 -21.97 -2.79 -4.03
C PRO A 12 -20.46 -2.64 -4.18
N MET A 13 -19.84 -1.86 -3.31
CA MET A 13 -18.39 -1.60 -3.31
C MET A 13 -17.89 -1.60 -1.88
N THR A 14 -16.71 -2.16 -1.67
CA THR A 14 -16.00 -2.11 -0.39
C THR A 14 -14.58 -1.67 -0.67
N PHE A 15 -14.07 -0.72 0.12
CA PHE A 15 -12.66 -0.31 0.06
C PHE A 15 -11.87 -1.05 1.15
N VAL A 16 -10.82 -1.77 0.76
CA VAL A 16 -9.98 -2.53 1.70
C VAL A 16 -8.58 -1.94 1.65
N THR A 17 -8.03 -1.57 2.81
CA THR A 17 -6.69 -0.97 2.90
C THR A 17 -5.90 -1.51 4.09
N ALA A 18 -4.59 -1.64 3.89
CA ALA A 18 -3.63 -1.92 4.96
C ALA A 18 -3.38 -0.71 5.87
N GLU A 19 -3.82 0.48 5.45
CA GLU A 19 -3.69 1.70 6.25
C GLU A 19 -4.41 1.59 7.59
N PRO A 20 -3.86 2.19 8.67
CA PRO A 20 -4.51 2.20 9.98
C PRO A 20 -5.81 3.01 9.99
N TYR A 21 -5.93 3.99 9.10
CA TYR A 21 -7.13 4.77 8.88
C TYR A 21 -7.16 5.29 7.43
N ILE A 22 -8.35 5.67 6.96
CA ILE A 22 -8.52 6.22 5.60
C ILE A 22 -7.73 7.53 5.46
N GLY A 23 -6.87 7.61 4.45
CA GLY A 23 -6.08 8.81 4.20
C GLY A 23 -4.77 8.89 4.98
N HIS A 24 -4.30 7.78 5.54
CA HIS A 24 -2.94 7.68 6.07
C HIS A 24 -1.88 7.86 4.97
N LEU A 25 -2.16 7.39 3.75
CA LEU A 25 -1.38 7.50 2.51
C LEU A 25 0.06 6.96 2.59
N GLY A 26 0.39 6.22 3.66
CA GLY A 26 1.76 5.78 3.93
C GLY A 26 2.66 6.90 4.46
N LEU A 27 2.09 8.04 4.86
CA LEU A 27 2.79 9.27 5.26
C LEU A 27 2.37 9.77 6.65
N GLY A 28 1.56 9.02 7.41
CA GLY A 28 0.96 9.52 8.65
C GLY A 28 -0.17 10.52 8.42
N GLY A 29 -0.70 10.59 7.19
CA GLY A 29 -1.69 11.58 6.76
C GLY A 29 -1.07 12.91 6.30
N VAL A 30 -1.73 13.57 5.36
CA VAL A 30 -1.34 14.90 4.84
C VAL A 30 -2.50 15.86 4.98
N GLY A 31 -2.35 16.92 5.79
CA GLY A 31 -3.44 17.85 6.11
C GLY A 31 -4.68 17.11 6.64
N ASP A 32 -5.87 17.49 6.17
CA ASP A 32 -7.13 16.79 6.49
C ASP A 32 -7.49 15.68 5.48
N SER A 33 -6.48 14.96 4.99
CA SER A 33 -6.68 13.79 4.11
C SER A 33 -7.66 12.77 4.72
N LYS A 34 -7.62 12.55 6.03
CA LYS A 34 -8.54 11.65 6.74
C LYS A 34 -10.00 12.10 6.63
N GLY A 35 -10.32 13.32 7.08
CA GLY A 35 -11.69 13.82 7.06
C GLY A 35 -12.25 13.89 5.63
N MET A 36 -11.44 14.40 4.70
CA MET A 36 -11.79 14.52 3.29
C MET A 36 -12.10 13.16 2.66
N LEU A 37 -11.19 12.19 2.74
CA LEU A 37 -11.37 10.90 2.05
C LEU A 37 -12.48 10.06 2.68
N GLU A 38 -12.62 10.08 4.01
CA GLU A 38 -13.76 9.42 4.67
C GLU A 38 -15.10 10.04 4.25
N SER A 39 -15.18 11.37 4.16
CA SER A 39 -16.38 12.08 3.68
C SER A 39 -16.73 11.66 2.25
N GLU A 40 -15.75 11.61 1.35
CA GLU A 40 -15.95 11.21 -0.03
C GLU A 40 -16.44 9.76 -0.16
N LEU A 41 -15.90 8.83 0.65
CA LEU A 41 -16.35 7.43 0.69
C LEU A 41 -17.78 7.30 1.23
N ARG A 42 -18.11 8.02 2.32
CA ARG A 42 -19.47 8.05 2.90
C ARG A 42 -20.50 8.61 1.92
N GLN A 43 -20.22 9.74 1.28
CA GLN A 43 -21.08 10.34 0.25
C GLN A 43 -21.29 9.41 -0.96
N ARG A 44 -20.39 8.45 -1.16
CA ARG A 44 -20.48 7.43 -2.22
C ARG A 44 -21.05 6.10 -1.74
N HIS A 45 -21.44 5.98 -0.47
CA HIS A 45 -21.89 4.74 0.16
C HIS A 45 -20.91 3.58 -0.11
N ILE A 46 -19.62 3.83 0.12
CA ILE A 46 -18.57 2.82 0.02
C ILE A 46 -18.11 2.52 1.45
N PRO A 47 -18.55 1.42 2.07
CA PRO A 47 -17.95 0.94 3.31
C PRO A 47 -16.47 0.59 3.11
N TRP A 48 -15.70 0.63 4.19
CA TRP A 48 -14.28 0.31 4.15
C TRP A 48 -13.83 -0.57 5.32
N ILE A 49 -12.68 -1.21 5.14
CA ILE A 49 -11.97 -2.00 6.15
C ILE A 49 -10.51 -1.51 6.15
N CYS A 50 -10.08 -0.98 7.30
CA CYS A 50 -8.70 -0.55 7.56
C CYS A 50 -7.94 -1.66 8.32
N ASN A 51 -6.63 -1.49 8.54
CA ASN A 51 -5.77 -2.50 9.18
C ASN A 51 -5.96 -3.90 8.56
N ALA A 52 -6.18 -3.93 7.24
CA ALA A 52 -6.63 -5.13 6.55
C ALA A 52 -5.49 -5.76 5.75
N LYS A 53 -5.31 -7.07 5.92
CA LYS A 53 -4.40 -7.90 5.11
C LYS A 53 -5.21 -8.90 4.31
N VAL A 54 -5.08 -8.87 2.99
CA VAL A 54 -5.61 -9.93 2.13
C VAL A 54 -4.75 -11.18 2.33
N THR A 55 -5.35 -12.26 2.81
CA THR A 55 -4.65 -13.53 3.07
C THR A 55 -4.73 -14.47 1.87
N LYS A 56 -5.86 -14.44 1.15
CA LYS A 56 -6.11 -15.28 -0.02
C LYS A 56 -7.11 -14.62 -0.96
N VAL A 57 -6.95 -14.89 -2.26
CA VAL A 57 -7.97 -14.57 -3.27
C VAL A 57 -8.30 -15.85 -4.02
N GLU A 58 -9.59 -16.13 -4.15
CA GLU A 58 -10.16 -17.21 -4.94
C GLU A 58 -11.10 -16.63 -6.00
N ALA A 59 -11.62 -17.50 -6.88
CA ALA A 59 -12.58 -17.10 -7.89
C ALA A 59 -13.83 -16.47 -7.25
N GLY A 60 -13.97 -15.15 -7.41
CA GLY A 60 -15.11 -14.37 -6.92
C GLY A 60 -15.15 -14.11 -5.41
N LYS A 61 -14.08 -14.41 -4.66
CA LYS A 61 -14.03 -14.27 -3.20
C LYS A 61 -12.66 -13.85 -2.70
N MET A 62 -12.62 -12.86 -1.81
CA MET A 62 -11.41 -12.36 -1.17
C MET A 62 -11.49 -12.59 0.34
N PHE A 63 -10.42 -13.13 0.92
CA PHE A 63 -10.28 -13.37 2.35
C PHE A 63 -9.40 -12.28 2.95
N VAL A 64 -9.94 -11.57 3.95
CA VAL A 64 -9.31 -10.40 4.54
C VAL A 64 -9.27 -10.54 6.05
N ALA A 65 -8.07 -10.44 6.64
CA ALA A 65 -7.87 -10.37 8.07
C ALA A 65 -7.74 -8.90 8.50
N GLU A 66 -8.64 -8.43 9.35
CA GLU A 66 -8.61 -7.12 10.00
C GLU A 66 -7.85 -7.23 11.33
N HIS A 67 -6.96 -6.27 11.59
CA HIS A 67 -6.09 -6.27 12.76
C HIS A 67 -6.40 -5.08 13.69
N ASN A 68 -6.10 -5.24 14.98
CA ASN A 68 -6.08 -4.12 15.94
C ASN A 68 -4.76 -3.35 15.84
N ASP A 69 -4.62 -2.30 16.66
CA ASP A 69 -3.41 -1.46 16.73
C ASP A 69 -2.15 -2.21 17.20
N LYS A 70 -2.31 -3.39 17.82
CA LYS A 70 -1.19 -4.28 18.20
C LYS A 70 -0.79 -5.25 17.09
N GLY A 71 -1.47 -5.24 15.95
CA GLY A 71 -1.25 -6.17 14.85
C GLY A 71 -1.83 -7.57 15.10
N GLU A 72 -2.75 -7.73 16.04
CA GLU A 72 -3.46 -8.98 16.28
C GLU A 72 -4.73 -9.03 15.43
N VAL A 73 -5.05 -10.20 14.85
CA VAL A 73 -6.28 -10.38 14.07
C VAL A 73 -7.49 -10.26 14.99
N ILE A 74 -8.39 -9.32 14.67
CA ILE A 74 -9.66 -9.13 15.39
C ILE A 74 -10.86 -9.68 14.63
N LYS A 75 -10.76 -9.79 13.31
CA LYS A 75 -11.86 -10.25 12.47
C LYS A 75 -11.37 -10.78 11.13
N GLU A 76 -11.95 -11.89 10.70
CA GLU A 76 -11.81 -12.38 9.33
C GLU A 76 -13.06 -12.05 8.53
N HIS A 77 -12.86 -11.56 7.31
CA HIS A 77 -13.92 -11.20 6.38
C HIS A 77 -13.81 -12.03 5.12
N GLU A 78 -14.98 -12.41 4.62
CA GLU A 78 -15.14 -13.03 3.33
C GLU A 78 -15.90 -12.08 2.42
N LEU A 79 -15.18 -11.50 1.45
CA LEU A 79 -15.73 -10.47 0.57
C LEU A 79 -16.00 -11.07 -0.81
N PRO A 80 -17.27 -11.29 -1.20
CA PRO A 80 -17.61 -11.68 -2.55
C PRO A 80 -17.34 -10.51 -3.51
N PHE A 81 -16.75 -10.79 -4.67
CA PHE A 81 -16.51 -9.78 -5.69
C PHE A 81 -16.75 -10.33 -7.10
N LYS A 82 -17.28 -9.48 -7.98
CA LYS A 82 -17.29 -9.74 -9.44
C LYS A 82 -16.16 -9.02 -10.15
N PHE A 83 -15.69 -7.93 -9.56
CA PHE A 83 -14.59 -7.12 -10.04
C PHE A 83 -13.81 -6.63 -8.82
N GLY A 84 -12.49 -6.75 -8.87
CA GLY A 84 -11.59 -6.37 -7.77
C GLY A 84 -10.31 -5.78 -8.32
N MET A 85 -9.77 -4.78 -7.61
CA MET A 85 -8.48 -4.18 -7.90
C MET A 85 -7.82 -3.89 -6.56
N MET A 86 -6.62 -4.44 -6.37
CA MET A 86 -5.80 -4.20 -5.19
C MET A 86 -4.44 -3.71 -5.65
N LEU A 87 -3.88 -2.75 -4.91
CA LEU A 87 -2.49 -2.35 -5.10
C LEU A 87 -1.60 -3.39 -4.41
N PRO A 88 -0.74 -4.11 -5.15
CA PRO A 88 0.16 -5.07 -4.55
C PRO A 88 1.29 -4.34 -3.82
N ALA A 89 1.89 -5.01 -2.84
CA ALA A 89 3.12 -4.52 -2.24
C ALA A 89 4.26 -4.55 -3.26
N PHE A 90 5.10 -3.51 -3.27
CA PHE A 90 6.28 -3.48 -4.11
C PHE A 90 7.47 -4.20 -3.46
N LYS A 91 8.30 -4.80 -4.32
CA LYS A 91 9.60 -5.38 -4.01
C LYS A 91 10.59 -4.99 -5.10
N GLY A 92 11.89 -5.08 -4.79
CA GLY A 92 12.93 -5.00 -5.82
C GLY A 92 12.78 -6.10 -6.86
N VAL A 93 13.21 -5.80 -8.09
CA VAL A 93 13.21 -6.79 -9.18
C VAL A 93 14.25 -7.87 -8.90
N ASP A 94 13.95 -9.11 -9.30
CA ASP A 94 14.73 -10.28 -8.90
C ASP A 94 16.21 -10.20 -9.32
N ALA A 95 16.50 -9.64 -10.49
CA ALA A 95 17.87 -9.46 -10.97
C ALA A 95 18.72 -8.54 -10.08
N VAL A 96 18.10 -7.51 -9.49
CA VAL A 96 18.79 -6.57 -8.59
C VAL A 96 18.87 -7.15 -7.18
N ALA A 97 17.78 -7.75 -6.70
CA ALA A 97 17.74 -8.38 -5.37
C ALA A 97 18.72 -9.57 -5.23
N ALA A 98 18.92 -10.35 -6.31
CA ALA A 98 19.81 -11.50 -6.32
C ALA A 98 21.30 -11.15 -6.13
N VAL A 99 21.65 -9.88 -6.31
CA VAL A 99 23.01 -9.37 -6.10
C VAL A 99 23.40 -9.42 -4.61
N GLY A 100 22.41 -9.41 -3.72
CA GLY A 100 22.59 -9.69 -2.30
C GLY A 100 22.59 -8.47 -1.39
N ASP A 101 22.82 -8.75 -0.11
CA ASP A 101 22.64 -7.80 1.00
C ASP A 101 23.58 -6.60 0.97
N ASP A 102 24.63 -6.65 0.16
CA ASP A 102 25.54 -5.53 -0.06
C ASP A 102 24.88 -4.40 -0.87
N LEU A 103 24.09 -4.76 -1.88
CA LEU A 103 23.36 -3.82 -2.72
C LEU A 103 22.01 -3.45 -2.14
N CYS A 104 21.27 -4.45 -1.68
CA CYS A 104 19.84 -4.31 -1.39
C CYS A 104 19.52 -4.49 0.09
N ASN A 105 18.33 -4.03 0.50
CA ASN A 105 17.70 -4.45 1.75
C ASN A 105 16.95 -5.79 1.56
N PRO A 106 16.39 -6.41 2.62
CA PRO A 106 15.68 -7.69 2.51
C PRO A 106 14.46 -7.69 1.57
N ARG A 107 13.95 -6.51 1.19
CA ARG A 107 12.85 -6.37 0.22
C ARG A 107 13.34 -6.14 -1.21
N GLY A 108 14.65 -6.19 -1.45
CA GLY A 108 15.27 -6.02 -2.76
C GLY A 108 15.46 -4.55 -3.20
N PHE A 109 15.20 -3.57 -2.34
CA PHE A 109 15.42 -2.16 -2.67
C PHE A 109 16.88 -1.78 -2.48
N VAL A 110 17.44 -1.01 -3.41
CA VAL A 110 18.86 -0.61 -3.42
C VAL A 110 19.13 0.37 -2.27
N LYS A 111 20.15 0.09 -1.47
CA LYS A 111 20.63 1.00 -0.42
C LYS A 111 21.44 2.12 -1.07
N VAL A 112 21.12 3.36 -0.72
CA VAL A 112 21.77 4.55 -1.25
C VAL A 112 22.12 5.53 -0.14
N ASP A 113 23.16 6.34 -0.36
CA ASP A 113 23.52 7.51 0.43
C ASP A 113 22.72 8.75 -0.05
N PRO A 114 22.86 9.93 0.60
CA PRO A 114 22.18 11.17 0.20
C PRO A 114 22.50 11.67 -1.22
N TYR A 115 23.49 11.08 -1.90
CA TYR A 115 23.90 11.40 -3.26
C TYR A 115 23.47 10.30 -4.25
N GLN A 116 22.48 9.47 -3.87
CA GLN A 116 21.93 8.39 -4.69
C GLN A 116 22.90 7.26 -5.03
N ARG A 117 24.03 7.16 -4.31
CA ARG A 117 25.09 6.18 -4.56
C ARG A 117 25.02 5.04 -3.55
N ASN A 118 25.34 3.81 -3.96
CA ASN A 118 25.44 2.70 -3.03
C ASN A 118 26.64 2.89 -2.06
N PRO A 119 26.47 2.71 -0.74
CA PRO A 119 27.55 2.92 0.23
C PRO A 119 28.75 1.97 0.13
N LYS A 120 28.57 0.78 -0.48
CA LYS A 120 29.64 -0.23 -0.65
C LYS A 120 30.21 -0.19 -2.07
N TRP A 121 29.38 0.05 -3.07
CA TRP A 121 29.77 0.07 -4.48
C TRP A 121 29.62 1.46 -5.06
N ASN A 122 30.71 2.21 -4.98
CA ASN A 122 30.74 3.65 -5.32
C ASN A 122 30.53 3.96 -6.81
N ASN A 123 30.44 2.94 -7.67
CA ASN A 123 30.11 3.06 -9.09
C ASN A 123 28.64 2.71 -9.40
N ILE A 124 27.83 2.35 -8.40
CA ILE A 124 26.42 2.01 -8.56
C ILE A 124 25.56 3.08 -7.92
N TYR A 125 24.62 3.60 -8.71
CA TYR A 125 23.65 4.62 -8.31
C TYR A 125 22.24 4.08 -8.52
N SER A 126 21.28 4.59 -7.75
CA SER A 126 19.88 4.20 -7.87
C SER A 126 18.96 5.35 -7.52
N VAL A 127 17.89 5.49 -8.31
CA VAL A 127 16.92 6.59 -8.24
C VAL A 127 15.55 6.01 -8.56
N GLY A 128 14.50 6.48 -7.88
CA GLY A 128 13.13 6.05 -8.14
C GLY A 128 12.55 5.13 -7.07
N VAL A 129 11.51 4.39 -7.43
CA VAL A 129 10.81 3.45 -6.52
C VAL A 129 11.74 2.34 -6.02
N CYS A 130 12.84 2.06 -6.73
CA CYS A 130 13.78 0.99 -6.44
C CYS A 130 14.74 1.27 -5.27
N ILE A 131 14.78 2.49 -4.72
CA ILE A 131 15.63 2.81 -3.56
C ILE A 131 14.99 2.42 -2.24
N ALA A 132 15.83 2.03 -1.28
CA ALA A 132 15.41 1.76 0.08
C ALA A 132 15.18 3.07 0.83
N ILE A 133 13.91 3.36 1.15
CA ILE A 133 13.52 4.45 2.05
C ILE A 133 12.88 3.82 3.29
N PRO A 134 13.31 4.18 4.51
CA PRO A 134 12.68 3.70 5.72
C PRO A 134 11.20 4.12 5.76
N PRO A 135 10.31 3.29 6.32
CA PRO A 135 8.94 3.72 6.60
C PRO A 135 8.93 4.97 7.49
N VAL A 136 7.93 5.83 7.32
CA VAL A 136 7.74 7.02 8.17
C VAL A 136 7.38 6.64 9.60
N GLU A 137 6.61 5.56 9.77
CA GLU A 137 6.25 4.98 11.05
C GLU A 137 5.96 3.48 10.89
N ALA A 138 5.89 2.76 12.00
CA ALA A 138 5.42 1.38 12.02
C ALA A 138 3.90 1.36 12.14
N THR A 139 3.24 0.63 11.23
CA THR A 139 1.78 0.46 11.21
C THR A 139 1.40 -0.98 11.54
N PRO A 140 0.18 -1.24 12.06
CA PRO A 140 -0.23 -2.60 12.48
C PRO A 140 -0.19 -3.62 11.33
N VAL A 141 -0.61 -3.20 10.13
CA VAL A 141 -0.36 -3.94 8.89
C VAL A 141 0.69 -3.17 8.09
N PRO A 142 1.81 -3.81 7.67
CA PRO A 142 2.92 -3.10 7.06
C PRO A 142 2.54 -2.23 5.85
N THR A 143 2.73 -0.91 5.99
CA THR A 143 2.60 0.07 4.91
C THR A 143 3.95 0.74 4.61
N GLY A 144 4.17 1.14 3.36
CA GLY A 144 5.40 1.84 2.95
C GLY A 144 5.13 3.29 2.58
N ALA A 145 6.13 4.15 2.75
CA ALA A 145 6.09 5.51 2.25
C ALA A 145 6.14 5.53 0.71
N PRO A 146 5.26 6.30 0.04
CA PRO A 146 5.27 6.44 -1.41
C PRO A 146 6.53 7.16 -1.89
N LYS A 147 6.97 6.85 -3.12
CA LYS A 147 8.03 7.57 -3.83
C LYS A 147 7.37 8.24 -5.02
N THR A 148 7.24 9.56 -4.99
CA THR A 148 6.47 10.36 -5.97
C THR A 148 7.41 11.06 -6.96
N GLY A 149 6.87 11.54 -8.09
CA GLY A 149 7.66 12.09 -9.20
C GLY A 149 8.66 13.16 -8.78
N TYR A 150 8.25 14.17 -8.02
CA TYR A 150 9.16 15.24 -7.55
C TYR A 150 10.30 14.74 -6.64
N MET A 151 10.12 13.61 -5.96
CA MET A 151 11.17 13.01 -5.12
C MET A 151 12.17 12.17 -5.95
N ILE A 152 11.77 11.80 -7.16
CA ILE A 152 12.50 10.89 -8.05
C ILE A 152 13.26 11.66 -9.13
N GLU A 153 12.67 12.75 -9.63
CA GLU A 153 13.31 13.71 -10.54
C GLU A 153 14.42 14.50 -9.86
#